data_AF-A0A963RFM6-F1
#
_entry.id   AF-A0A963RFM6-F1
#
_cell.length_a   1.000
_cell.length_b   1.000
_cell.length_c   1.000
_cell.angle_alpha   90.00
_cell.angle_beta   90.00
_cell.angle_gamma   90.00
#
_symmetry.space_group_name_H-M   'P 1'
#
loop_
_entity.id
_entity.type
_entity.pdbx_description
1 polymer ?
#
loop_
_entity_poly.entity_id
_entity_poly.type
_entity_poly.pdbx_seq_one_letter_code
_entity_poly.pdbx_strand_id
1 'polypeptide(L)' 'MGTAFWKLYVYTDDCEGMYKKALEAGGKSHTAPVRLERWPTLVAFVTCPDGYLIEFLQRDESPTENNAGGSPRDQSVN' A
#
# COMPACT_ATOMS: atom_id res chain seq x y z
N MET A 1 -3.68 8.72 -23.90
CA MET A 1 -3.45 8.89 -22.45
C MET A 1 -2.97 7.54 -21.92
N GLY A 2 -1.76 7.50 -21.35
CA GLY A 2 -1.04 6.26 -21.06
C GLY A 2 -1.59 5.50 -19.84
N THR A 3 -1.65 4.17 -19.94
CA THR A 3 -2.22 3.23 -18.97
C THR A 3 -1.17 2.58 -18.06
N ALA A 4 0.06 3.07 -18.05
CA ALA A 4 1.20 2.28 -17.58
C ALA A 4 1.33 2.17 -16.05
N PHE A 5 0.80 3.12 -15.28
CA PHE A 5 0.96 3.10 -13.83
C PHE A 5 -0.28 3.68 -13.13
N TRP A 6 -1.07 2.80 -12.52
CA TRP A 6 -2.31 3.17 -11.84
C TRP A 6 -2.08 3.60 -10.39
N LYS A 7 -1.24 2.85 -9.65
CA LYS A 7 -1.12 2.99 -8.20
C LYS A 7 0.16 2.34 -7.65
N LEU A 8 0.75 2.97 -6.63
CA LEU A 8 1.85 2.44 -5.83
C LEU A 8 1.34 1.90 -4.49
N TYR A 9 1.75 0.68 -4.12
CA TYR A 9 1.52 0.11 -2.80
C TYR A 9 2.81 0.19 -2.00
N VAL A 10 2.76 0.81 -0.82
CA VAL A 10 3.91 0.96 0.07
C VAL A 10 3.58 0.29 1.39
N TYR A 11 4.31 -0.78 1.70
CA TYR A 11 4.25 -1.39 3.02
C TYR A 11 5.11 -0.58 4.00
N THR A 12 4.58 -0.33 5.19
CA THR A 12 5.24 0.42 6.25
C THR A 12 4.80 -0.09 7.61
N ASP A 13 5.66 0.12 8.60
CA ASP A 13 5.40 -0.07 10.03
C ASP A 13 4.74 1.17 10.68
N ASP A 14 4.68 2.31 9.98
CA ASP A 14 4.11 3.57 10.45
C ASP A 14 3.24 4.23 9.36
N CYS A 15 2.03 3.67 9.15
CA CYS A 15 1.09 4.17 8.14
C CYS A 15 0.62 5.59 8.45
N GLU A 16 0.41 5.93 9.71
CA GLU A 16 -0.03 7.27 10.11
C GLU A 16 1.04 8.33 9.87
N GLY A 17 2.30 8.04 10.22
CA GLY A 17 3.41 8.96 9.99
C GLY A 17 3.69 9.14 8.51
N MET A 18 3.63 8.07 7.71
CA MET A 18 3.78 8.17 6.25
C MET A 18 2.66 8.97 5.61
N TYR A 19 1.41 8.77 6.04
CA TYR A 19 0.28 9.58 5.59
C TYR A 19 0.48 11.06 5.89
N LYS A 20 0.89 11.42 7.12
CA LYS A 20 1.14 12.82 7.52
C LYS A 20 2.26 13.44 6.66
N LYS A 21 3.40 12.75 6.52
CA LYS A 21 4.51 13.20 5.67
C LYS A 21 4.08 13.40 4.22
N ALA A 22 3.22 12.52 3.69
CA ALA A 22 2.72 12.65 2.33
C ALA A 22 1.84 13.90 2.15
N LEU A 23 1.02 14.27 3.15
CA LEU A 23 0.25 15.52 3.13
C LEU A 23 1.15 16.76 3.25
N GLU A 24 2.14 16.71 4.15
CA GLU A 24 3.13 17.79 4.31
C GLU A 24 3.94 18.03 3.03
N ALA A 25 4.19 16.99 2.24
CA ALA A 25 4.82 17.05 0.93
C ALA A 25 3.89 17.56 -0.20
N GLY A 26 2.66 17.99 0.12
CA GLY A 26 1.68 18.51 -0.84
C GLY A 26 0.76 17.44 -1.45
N GLY A 27 0.75 16.22 -0.90
CA GLY A 27 -0.18 15.18 -1.29
C GLY A 27 -1.63 15.50 -0.92
N LYS A 28 -2.57 15.02 -1.72
CA LYS A 28 -4.01 15.12 -1.48
C LYS A 28 -4.52 13.87 -0.79
N SER A 29 -5.13 14.00 0.39
CA SER A 29 -5.81 12.89 1.07
C SER A 29 -7.06 12.45 0.31
N HIS A 30 -7.23 11.14 0.17
CA HIS A 30 -8.51 10.52 -0.21
C HIS A 30 -9.13 9.77 0.97
N THR A 31 -8.30 9.04 1.72
CA THR A 31 -8.72 8.26 2.89
C THR A 31 -7.62 8.36 3.93
N ALA A 32 -7.98 8.89 5.10
CA ALA A 32 -7.12 8.86 6.28
C ALA A 32 -6.85 7.41 6.72
N PRO A 33 -5.77 7.16 7.51
CA PRO A 33 -5.49 5.83 8.03
C PRO A 33 -6.72 5.19 8.67
N VAL A 34 -7.16 4.07 8.11
CA VAL A 34 -8.35 3.35 8.54
C VAL A 34 -8.05 1.86 8.63
N ARG A 35 -8.51 1.25 9.72
CA ARG A 35 -8.39 -0.18 9.94
C ARG A 35 -9.43 -0.90 9.09
N LEU A 36 -8.98 -1.85 8.26
CA LEU A 36 -9.91 -2.68 7.50
C LEU A 36 -10.56 -3.73 8.41
N GLU A 37 -11.86 -3.95 8.25
CA GLU A 37 -12.60 -4.93 9.06
C GLU A 37 -12.27 -6.38 8.68
N ARG A 38 -12.03 -6.64 7.40
CA ARG A 38 -11.81 -8.00 6.86
C ARG A 38 -10.36 -8.48 6.98
N TRP A 39 -9.41 -7.56 7.06
CA TRP A 39 -7.98 -7.87 7.04
C TRP A 39 -7.30 -7.16 8.20
N PRO A 40 -6.30 -7.78 8.86
CA PRO A 40 -5.57 -7.14 9.94
C PRO A 40 -4.56 -6.10 9.41
N THR A 41 -5.08 -5.11 8.67
CA THR A 41 -4.29 -4.11 7.94
C THR A 41 -4.88 -2.72 8.17
N LEU A 42 -4.02 -1.77 8.51
CA LEU A 42 -4.27 -0.33 8.47
C LEU A 42 -3.89 0.21 7.10
N VAL A 43 -4.78 0.99 6.47
CA VAL A 43 -4.59 1.52 5.11
C VAL A 43 -4.82 3.02 5.05
N ALA A 44 -4.02 3.73 4.24
CA ALA A 44 -4.24 5.15 3.93
C ALA A 44 -4.04 5.41 2.43
N PHE A 45 -4.77 6.38 1.87
CA PHE A 45 -4.73 6.72 0.45
C PHE A 45 -4.44 8.20 0.22
N VAL A 46 -3.39 8.46 -0.56
CA VAL A 46 -2.96 9.82 -0.90
C VAL A 46 -2.62 9.88 -2.38
N THR A 47 -3.08 10.93 -3.08
CA THR A 47 -2.54 11.26 -4.40
C THR A 47 -1.35 12.19 -4.22
N CYS A 48 -0.18 11.80 -4.71
CA CYS A 48 1.00 12.68 -4.70
C CYS A 48 0.89 13.78 -5.78
N PRO A 49 1.71 14.85 -5.67
CA PRO A 49 1.62 16.01 -6.57
C PRO A 49 1.82 15.69 -8.06
N ASP A 50 2.50 14.59 -8.37
CA ASP A 50 2.71 14.08 -9.73
C ASP A 50 1.47 13.36 -10.31
N GLY A 51 0.41 13.19 -9.52
CA GLY A 51 -0.86 12.60 -9.92
C GLY A 51 -1.00 11.11 -9.67
N TYR A 52 0.00 10.43 -9.11
CA TYR A 52 -0.11 9.00 -8.80
C TYR A 52 -0.86 8.74 -7.49
N LEU A 53 -1.60 7.63 -7.43
CA LEU A 53 -2.23 7.18 -6.19
C LEU A 53 -1.24 6.31 -5.40
N ILE A 54 -0.99 6.69 -4.15
CA ILE A 54 -0.20 5.94 -3.18
C ILE A 54 -1.15 5.33 -2.15
N GLU A 55 -1.01 4.03 -1.92
CA GLU A 55 -1.61 3.33 -0.79
C GLU A 55 -0.52 2.94 0.20
N PHE A 56 -0.63 3.45 1.42
CA PHE A 56 0.17 3.01 2.56
C PHE A 56 -0.53 1.86 3.26
N LEU A 57 0.19 0.76 3.49
CA LEU A 57 -0.31 -0.42 4.18
C LEU A 57 0.58 -0.73 5.37
N GLN A 58 -0.04 -0.96 6.52
CA GLN A 58 0.61 -1.50 7.70
C GLN A 58 -0.17 -2.71 8.18
N ARG A 59 0.49 -3.86 8.34
CA ARG A 59 -0.12 -5.04 8.97
C ARG A 59 0.22 -5.08 10.44
N ASP A 60 -0.69 -5.64 11.24
CA ASP A 60 -0.48 -5.80 12.68
C ASP A 60 0.46 -6.94 13.04
N GLU A 61 0.60 -7.93 12.15
CA GLU A 61 1.43 -9.10 12.39
C GLU A 61 2.43 -9.30 11.23
N SER A 62 3.63 -9.76 11.56
CA SER A 62 4.58 -10.29 10.59
C SER A 62 3.95 -11.48 9.85
N PRO A 63 4.19 -11.66 8.53
CA PRO A 63 3.64 -12.82 7.83
C PRO A 63 4.22 -14.11 8.43
N THR A 64 3.39 -14.88 9.14
CA THR A 64 3.66 -16.30 9.35
C THR A 64 3.36 -16.99 8.01
N GLU A 65 4.38 -16.99 7.16
CA GLU A 65 4.39 -17.53 5.79
C GLU A 65 3.53 -16.76 4.78
N ASN A 66 4.09 -16.56 3.58
CA ASN A 66 3.40 -15.95 2.44
C ASN A 66 2.41 -16.97 1.84
N ASN A 67 1.29 -17.20 2.51
CA ASN A 67 0.18 -18.00 2.01
C ASN A 67 -0.71 -17.21 1.03
N ALA A 68 -0.11 -16.36 0.18
CA ALA A 68 -0.76 -15.97 -1.06
C ALA A 68 -0.93 -17.26 -1.86
N GLY A 69 -2.09 -17.92 -1.70
CA GLY A 69 -2.44 -19.26 -2.17
C GLY A 69 -2.45 -19.46 -3.69
N GLY A 70 -1.43 -18.97 -4.40
CA GLY A 70 -0.95 -19.60 -5.61
C GLY A 70 0.19 -20.52 -5.22
N SER A 71 0.09 -21.80 -5.57
CA SER A 71 1.26 -22.69 -5.65
C SER A 71 2.42 -21.89 -6.26
N PRO A 72 3.65 -21.93 -5.70
CA PRO A 72 4.80 -21.31 -6.33
C PRO A 72 4.79 -21.72 -7.80
N ARG A 73 4.59 -20.75 -8.71
CA ARG A 73 4.84 -21.02 -10.12
C ARG A 73 6.31 -21.32 -10.17
N ASP A 74 6.62 -22.58 -10.39
CA ASP A 74 7.97 -23.06 -10.61
C ASP A 74 8.67 -22.13 -11.61
N GLN A 75 9.60 -21.32 -11.11
CA GLN A 75 10.41 -20.42 -11.92
C GLN A 75 11.65 -21.16 -12.49
N SER A 76 11.69 -22.50 -12.44
CA SER A 76 12.81 -23.31 -12.93
C SER A 76 12.66 -23.83 -14.36
N VAL A 77 12.17 -22.99 -15.27
CA VAL A 77 12.28 -23.29 -16.72
C VAL A 77 13.14 -22.23 -17.39
N ASN A 78 14.38 -22.64 -17.70
CA ASN A 78 15.31 -22.01 -18.65
C ASN A 78 14.65 -21.78 -20.01
#